data_AF-A0A1A7XB98-F1
#
_entry.id   AF-A0A1A7XB98-F1
#
_cell.length_a   1.000
_cell.length_b   1.000
_cell.length_c   1.000
_cell.angle_alpha   90.00
_cell.angle_beta   90.00
_cell.angle_gamma   90.00
#
_symmetry.space_group_name_H-M   'P 1'
#
loop_
_entity.id
_entity.type
_entity.pdbx_description
1 polymer ?
#
loop_
_entity_poly.entity_id
_entity_poly.type
_entity_poly.pdbx_seq_one_letter_code
_entity_poly.pdbx_strand_id
1 'polypeptide(L)'
;EINSKQQCNQTKLNVQPHKNEFNQTGFKIMEVPRTSQAFYRCQVEVEYPPPYELMRSDEQVLVLPEDFCSSVKQSTEGGHGLLCVWITVVSILCTYSLAVTIFALVIWFKLKGEDYQNDYMNTKPKAPRNGRRKKGVQTPIPRYV
;
A
#
# COMPACT_ATOMS: atom_id res chain seq x y z
N GLU A 1 -71.95 11.34 12.71
CA GLU A 1 -70.57 11.64 12.26
C GLU A 1 -69.66 11.74 13.46
N ILE A 2 -68.75 10.79 13.66
CA ILE A 2 -67.74 10.85 14.72
C ILE A 2 -66.42 11.19 14.03
N ASN A 3 -66.04 12.47 14.08
CA ASN A 3 -64.82 13.00 13.49
C ASN A 3 -63.64 12.64 14.42
N SER A 4 -63.17 11.40 14.32
CA SER A 4 -61.94 10.95 14.97
C SER A 4 -60.74 11.50 14.19
N LYS A 5 -60.31 12.73 14.51
CA LYS A 5 -58.97 13.19 14.14
C LYS A 5 -57.97 12.45 15.01
N GLN A 6 -57.67 11.21 14.64
CA GLN A 6 -56.60 10.45 15.25
C GLN A 6 -55.28 11.15 14.90
N GLN A 7 -54.75 11.90 15.85
CA GLN A 7 -53.49 12.60 15.70
C GLN A 7 -52.35 11.59 15.75
N CYS A 8 -51.98 11.07 14.58
CA CYS A 8 -50.84 10.17 14.39
C CYS A 8 -49.52 10.94 14.54
N ASN A 9 -49.20 11.39 15.76
CA ASN A 9 -47.95 12.09 16.10
C ASN A 9 -46.91 11.16 16.75
N GLN A 10 -46.94 9.86 16.44
CA GLN A 10 -45.87 8.94 16.86
C GLN A 10 -44.96 8.63 15.68
N THR A 11 -44.12 9.61 15.32
CA THR A 11 -42.85 9.28 14.67
C THR A 11 -41.92 8.64 15.69
N LYS A 12 -41.05 7.73 15.22
CA LYS A 12 -39.96 7.17 16.02
C LYS A 12 -39.24 8.29 16.77
N LEU A 13 -38.88 8.01 18.03
CA LEU A 13 -38.17 8.90 18.95
C LEU A 13 -37.17 9.77 18.17
N ASN A 14 -37.35 11.10 18.23
CA ASN A 14 -36.43 12.14 17.72
C ASN A 14 -36.54 12.61 16.26
N VAL A 15 -37.57 12.21 15.49
CA VAL A 15 -37.87 12.80 14.17
C VAL A 15 -39.16 13.61 14.23
N GLN A 16 -39.08 14.92 13.97
CA GLN A 16 -40.25 15.81 13.95
C GLN A 16 -40.55 16.32 12.55
N PRO A 17 -41.84 16.41 12.15
CA PRO A 17 -42.21 17.08 10.91
C PRO A 17 -41.84 18.57 11.01
N HIS A 18 -41.21 19.08 9.97
CA HIS A 18 -40.85 20.49 9.86
C HIS A 18 -41.36 21.03 8.53
N LYS A 19 -42.10 22.13 8.57
CA LYS A 19 -42.55 22.84 7.38
C LYS A 19 -41.79 24.15 7.28
N ASN A 20 -41.08 24.34 6.17
CA ASN A 20 -40.35 25.57 5.89
C ASN A 20 -41.31 26.65 5.33
N GLU A 21 -40.91 27.91 5.42
CA GLU A 21 -41.68 29.08 4.94
C GLU A 21 -42.01 28.98 3.43
N PHE A 22 -41.18 28.26 2.67
CA PHE A 22 -41.36 28.00 1.23
C PHE A 22 -42.32 26.83 0.91
N ASN A 23 -43.22 26.45 1.83
CA ASN A 23 -44.11 25.28 1.69
C ASN A 23 -43.42 23.92 1.50
N GLN A 24 -42.12 23.83 1.75
CA GLN A 24 -41.40 22.57 1.74
C GLN A 24 -41.68 21.80 3.03
N THR A 25 -42.15 20.57 2.90
CA THR A 25 -42.31 19.64 4.02
C THR A 25 -41.06 18.78 4.15
N GLY A 26 -40.46 18.79 5.33
CA GLY A 26 -39.29 18.01 5.66
C GLY A 26 -39.39 17.43 7.06
N PHE A 27 -38.30 16.79 7.49
CA PHE A 27 -38.18 16.21 8.81
C PHE A 27 -36.95 16.77 9.51
N LYS A 28 -37.14 17.24 10.74
CA LYS A 28 -36.05 17.65 11.62
C LYS A 28 -35.65 16.47 12.50
N ILE A 29 -34.40 16.05 12.36
CA ILE A 29 -33.79 15.00 13.17
C ILE A 29 -33.07 15.70 14.33
N MET A 30 -33.58 15.58 15.56
CA MET A 30 -33.07 16.35 16.71
C MET A 30 -31.96 15.64 17.47
N GLU A 31 -32.08 14.33 17.64
CA GLU A 31 -31.13 13.55 18.43
C GLU A 31 -31.01 12.15 17.82
N VAL A 32 -29.86 11.89 17.21
CA VAL A 32 -29.53 10.58 16.66
C VAL A 32 -28.81 9.79 17.75
N PRO A 33 -29.36 8.65 18.22
CA PRO A 33 -28.63 7.76 19.11
C PRO A 33 -27.25 7.43 18.54
N ARG A 34 -26.21 7.38 19.38
CA ARG A 34 -24.83 7.00 18.96
C ARG A 34 -24.77 5.65 18.23
N THR A 35 -25.79 4.81 18.39
CA THR A 35 -25.92 3.48 17.79
C THR A 35 -26.64 3.46 16.43
N SER A 36 -27.23 4.57 15.99
CA SER A 36 -28.04 4.60 14.77
C SER A 36 -27.38 5.41 13.66
N GLN A 37 -26.35 4.83 13.05
CA GLN A 37 -26.04 5.18 11.67
C GLN A 37 -27.21 4.68 10.82
N ALA A 38 -27.89 5.60 10.14
CA ALA A 38 -29.06 5.26 9.35
C ALA A 38 -29.06 6.03 8.03
N PHE A 39 -29.49 5.33 6.98
CA PHE A 39 -29.80 5.92 5.69
C PHE A 39 -31.25 6.38 5.71
N TYR A 40 -31.45 7.67 5.48
CA TYR A 40 -32.77 8.26 5.36
C TYR A 40 -33.10 8.44 3.87
N ARG A 41 -34.30 8.01 3.50
CA ARG A 41 -34.83 8.16 2.14
C ARG A 41 -36.25 8.71 2.22
N CYS A 42 -36.55 9.70 1.39
CA CYS A 42 -37.88 10.26 1.29
C CYS A 42 -38.79 9.34 0.46
N GLN A 43 -39.97 9.05 1.01
CA GLN A 43 -41.05 8.32 0.34
C GLN A 43 -42.33 9.13 0.49
N VAL A 44 -43.05 9.31 -0.61
CA VAL A 44 -44.34 10.00 -0.68
C VAL A 44 -45.38 9.04 -1.22
N GLU A 45 -46.51 8.97 -0.53
CA GLU A 45 -47.67 8.17 -0.91
C GLU A 45 -48.83 9.12 -1.19
N VAL A 46 -49.29 9.16 -2.44
CA VAL A 46 -50.41 9.97 -2.88
C VAL A 46 -51.62 9.05 -3.04
N GLU A 47 -52.58 9.18 -2.14
CA GLU A 47 -53.83 8.42 -2.18
C GLU A 47 -54.97 9.21 -2.84
N TYR A 48 -54.93 10.55 -2.74
CA TYR A 48 -55.94 11.44 -3.31
C TYR A 48 -55.32 12.70 -3.94
N PRO A 49 -55.81 13.15 -5.11
CA PRO A 49 -56.83 12.49 -5.94
C PRO A 49 -56.30 11.20 -6.58
N PRO A 50 -57.15 10.16 -6.78
CA PRO A 50 -56.74 8.94 -7.47
C PRO A 50 -56.15 9.27 -8.85
N PRO A 51 -55.16 8.52 -9.34
CA PRO A 51 -54.70 7.18 -8.92
C PRO A 51 -53.74 7.17 -7.72
N TYR A 52 -53.54 5.98 -7.12
CA TYR A 52 -52.51 5.79 -6.09
C TYR A 52 -51.12 5.89 -6.72
N GLU A 53 -50.28 6.80 -6.19
CA GLU A 53 -48.91 6.97 -6.63
C GLU A 53 -47.92 6.83 -5.46
N LEU A 54 -46.86 6.05 -5.69
CA LEU A 54 -45.75 5.87 -4.76
C LEU A 54 -44.49 6.48 -5.37
N MET A 55 -44.04 7.61 -4.82
CA MET A 55 -42.83 8.29 -5.24
C MET A 55 -41.72 8.08 -4.22
N ARG A 56 -40.57 7.57 -4.67
CA ARG A 56 -39.37 7.42 -3.83
C ARG A 56 -38.28 8.33 -4.38
N SER A 57 -37.62 9.09 -3.50
CA SER A 57 -36.45 9.88 -3.91
C SER A 57 -35.31 8.97 -4.33
N ASP A 58 -34.54 9.33 -5.36
CA ASP A 58 -33.31 8.61 -5.70
C ASP A 58 -32.18 8.92 -4.71
N GLU A 59 -32.26 10.08 -4.05
CA GLU A 59 -31.27 10.55 -3.10
C GLU A 59 -31.47 9.93 -1.72
N GLN A 60 -30.36 9.58 -1.08
CA GLN A 60 -30.30 9.04 0.27
C GLN A 60 -29.37 9.90 1.12
N VAL A 61 -29.82 10.21 2.33
CA VAL A 61 -29.06 11.01 3.29
C VAL A 61 -28.52 10.09 4.37
N LEU A 62 -27.20 9.99 4.46
CA LEU A 62 -26.53 9.30 5.57
C LEU A 62 -26.32 10.29 6.71
N VAL A 63 -26.91 10.00 7.87
CA VAL A 63 -26.70 10.80 9.08
C VAL A 63 -25.72 10.06 9.98
N LEU A 64 -24.56 10.67 10.22
CA LEU A 64 -23.53 10.14 11.10
C LEU A 64 -23.50 10.93 12.41
N PRO A 65 -23.20 10.26 13.54
CA PRO A 65 -22.87 10.95 14.78
C PRO A 65 -21.56 11.75 14.61
N GLU A 66 -21.47 12.87 15.33
CA GLU A 66 -20.37 13.84 15.24
C GLU A 66 -18.98 13.21 15.47
N ASP A 67 -18.92 12.17 16.31
CA ASP A 67 -17.70 11.40 16.62
C ASP A 67 -17.02 10.79 15.37
N PHE A 68 -17.78 10.48 14.31
CA PHE A 68 -17.23 9.90 13.07
C PHE A 68 -16.61 10.95 12.15
N CYS A 69 -17.11 12.19 12.16
CA CYS A 69 -16.59 13.26 11.31
C CYS A 69 -15.18 13.71 11.73
N SER A 70 -14.85 13.61 13.02
CA SER A 70 -13.52 13.94 13.53
C SER A 70 -12.43 12.97 13.05
N SER A 71 -12.75 11.69 12.87
CA SER A 71 -11.81 10.68 12.37
C SER A 71 -11.50 10.83 10.87
N VAL A 72 -12.50 11.22 10.08
CA VAL A 72 -12.32 11.48 8.64
C VAL A 72 -11.48 12.73 8.39
N LYS A 73 -11.68 13.79 9.19
CA LYS A 73 -10.85 15.01 9.09
C LYS A 73 -9.41 14.77 9.55
N GLN A 74 -9.18 13.92 10.55
CA GLN A 74 -7.82 13.54 10.96
C GLN A 74 -7.07 12.71 9.92
N SER A 75 -7.78 11.97 9.06
CA SER A 75 -7.13 11.13 8.05
C SER A 75 -6.70 11.91 6.79
N THR A 76 -7.17 13.14 6.60
CA THR A 76 -7.06 13.80 5.28
C THR A 76 -6.11 15.00 5.23
N GLU A 77 -5.71 15.62 6.35
CA GLU A 77 -4.86 16.81 6.29
C GLU A 77 -3.76 16.82 7.36
N GLY A 78 -2.50 16.68 6.92
CA GLY A 78 -1.36 17.29 7.64
C GLY A 78 -0.11 16.43 7.87
N GLY A 79 -0.24 15.11 8.08
CA GLY A 79 0.91 14.29 8.53
C GLY A 79 1.18 13.01 7.74
N HIS A 80 0.18 12.44 7.08
CA HIS A 80 0.29 11.11 6.46
C HIS A 80 1.09 11.10 5.16
N GLY A 81 1.10 12.21 4.39
CA GLY A 81 1.87 12.30 3.16
C GLY A 81 3.38 12.17 3.40
N LEU A 82 3.92 12.89 4.37
CA LEU A 82 5.34 12.85 4.69
C LEU A 82 5.75 11.50 5.29
N LEU A 83 4.92 10.90 6.14
CA LEU A 83 5.17 9.56 6.68
C LEU A 83 5.14 8.49 5.58
N CYS A 84 4.18 8.52 4.67
CA CYS A 84 4.14 7.61 3.53
C CYS A 84 5.37 7.79 2.62
N VAL A 85 5.81 9.01 2.36
CA VAL A 85 7.03 9.29 1.59
C VAL A 85 8.27 8.78 2.32
N TRP A 86 8.37 8.94 3.63
CA TRP A 86 9.49 8.39 4.40
C TRP A 86 9.51 6.86 4.38
N ILE A 87 8.35 6.22 4.54
CA ILE A 87 8.22 4.76 4.51
C ILE A 87 8.62 4.23 3.12
N THR A 88 8.22 4.88 2.03
CA THR A 88 8.60 4.45 0.68
C THR A 88 10.10 4.64 0.43
N VAL A 89 10.69 5.76 0.87
CA VAL A 89 12.14 5.99 0.75
C VAL A 89 12.93 4.94 1.52
N VAL A 90 12.56 4.66 2.77
CA VAL A 90 13.22 3.63 3.59
C VAL A 90 13.06 2.24 2.95
N SER A 91 11.87 1.92 2.43
CA SER A 91 11.62 0.65 1.74
C SER A 91 12.51 0.47 0.50
N ILE A 92 12.65 1.50 -0.34
CA ILE A 92 13.50 1.47 -1.53
C ILE A 92 14.98 1.34 -1.12
N LEU A 93 15.40 2.07 -0.08
CA LEU A 93 16.79 2.01 0.39
C LEU A 93 17.14 0.62 0.95
N CYS A 94 16.23 0.03 1.74
CA CYS A 94 16.40 -1.31 2.31
C CYS A 94 16.46 -2.38 1.21
N THR A 95 15.56 -2.33 0.23
CA THR A 95 15.53 -3.30 -0.87
C THR A 95 16.77 -3.19 -1.76
N TYR A 96 17.22 -1.96 -2.07
CA TYR A 96 18.46 -1.75 -2.82
C TYR A 96 19.69 -2.27 -2.06
N SER A 97 19.80 -1.94 -0.77
CA SER A 97 20.91 -2.41 0.08
C SER A 97 20.94 -3.93 0.20
N LEU A 98 19.76 -4.57 0.33
CA LEU A 98 19.65 -6.02 0.35
C LEU A 98 20.06 -6.64 -1.00
N ALA A 99 19.63 -6.07 -2.12
CA ALA A 99 20.03 -6.55 -3.44
C ALA A 99 21.55 -6.48 -3.63
N VAL A 100 22.17 -5.34 -3.31
CA VAL A 100 23.62 -5.14 -3.44
C VAL A 100 24.40 -6.13 -2.56
N THR A 101 23.96 -6.36 -1.32
CA THR A 101 24.62 -7.33 -0.42
C THR A 101 24.50 -8.76 -0.94
N ILE A 102 23.33 -9.16 -1.46
CA ILE A 102 23.17 -10.48 -2.09
C ILE A 102 24.09 -10.64 -3.30
N PHE A 103 24.14 -9.65 -4.21
CA PHE A 103 25.04 -9.71 -5.38
C PHE A 103 26.51 -9.78 -4.96
N ALA A 104 26.94 -8.98 -3.99
CA ALA A 104 28.30 -9.01 -3.47
C ALA A 104 28.64 -10.38 -2.87
N LEU A 105 27.72 -10.98 -2.11
CA LEU A 105 27.91 -12.33 -1.55
C LEU A 105 28.00 -13.39 -2.65
N VAL A 106 27.14 -13.36 -3.67
CA VAL A 106 27.20 -14.32 -4.78
C VAL A 106 28.53 -14.20 -5.53
N ILE A 107 28.98 -12.98 -5.84
CA ILE A 107 30.27 -12.75 -6.49
C ILE A 107 31.41 -13.25 -5.60
N TRP A 108 31.35 -12.95 -4.30
CA TRP A 108 32.34 -13.39 -3.32
C TRP A 108 32.41 -14.92 -3.22
N PHE A 109 31.27 -15.60 -3.12
CA PHE A 109 31.22 -17.07 -3.09
C PHE A 109 31.71 -17.68 -4.40
N LYS A 110 31.38 -17.08 -5.54
CA LYS A 110 31.87 -17.52 -6.85
C LYS A 110 33.38 -17.38 -6.96
N LEU A 111 33.93 -16.21 -6.61
CA LEU A 111 35.37 -15.95 -6.60
C LEU A 111 36.10 -16.87 -5.62
N LYS A 112 35.56 -17.05 -4.41
CA LYS A 112 36.12 -17.95 -3.41
C LYS A 112 36.06 -19.41 -3.86
N GLY A 113 35.05 -19.80 -4.64
CA GLY A 113 34.98 -21.12 -5.27
C GLY A 113 36.06 -21.32 -6.35
N GLU A 114 36.35 -20.28 -7.14
CA GLU A 114 37.50 -20.29 -8.07
C GLU A 114 38.83 -20.36 -7.33
N ASP A 115 39.00 -19.63 -6.21
CA ASP A 115 40.20 -19.70 -5.37
C ASP A 115 40.42 -21.10 -4.75
N TYR A 116 39.36 -21.82 -4.39
CA TYR A 116 39.44 -23.21 -3.94
C TYR A 116 39.78 -24.20 -5.07
N GLN A 117 39.47 -23.86 -6.33
CA GLN A 117 39.79 -24.66 -7.51
C GLN A 117 41.10 -24.23 -8.20
N ASN A 118 41.69 -23.11 -7.79
CA ASN A 118 43.02 -22.65 -8.20
C ASN A 118 44.17 -23.49 -7.58
N ASP A 119 43.93 -24.78 -7.36
CA ASP A 119 44.90 -25.76 -6.87
C ASP A 119 45.84 -26.27 -8.00
N TYR A 120 45.89 -25.54 -9.12
CA TYR A 120 46.64 -25.96 -10.31
C TYR A 120 47.57 -24.88 -10.85
N MET A 121 48.55 -24.53 -10.02
CA MET A 121 49.89 -24.15 -10.51
C MET A 121 50.96 -25.08 -9.94
N ASN A 122 50.70 -26.38 -9.98
CA ASN A 122 51.79 -27.35 -10.16
C ASN A 122 52.14 -27.45 -11.66
N THR A 123 52.38 -26.31 -12.30
CA THR A 123 53.17 -26.33 -13.53
C THR A 123 54.58 -26.71 -13.11
N LYS A 124 54.87 -28.01 -13.03
CA LYS A 124 56.24 -28.47 -13.19
C LYS A 124 56.76 -27.74 -14.43
N PRO A 125 57.85 -26.98 -14.35
CA PRO A 125 58.38 -26.30 -15.51
C PRO A 125 58.58 -27.38 -16.58
N LYS A 126 57.96 -27.17 -17.74
CA LYS A 126 58.07 -28.08 -18.87
C LYS A 126 59.55 -28.26 -19.15
N ALA A 127 60.09 -29.46 -18.87
CA ALA A 127 61.49 -29.74 -19.10
C ALA A 127 61.81 -29.36 -20.55
N PRO A 128 62.84 -28.52 -20.79
CA PRO A 128 63.09 -27.97 -22.11
C PRO A 128 63.24 -29.10 -23.14
N ARG A 129 62.28 -29.18 -24.07
CA ARG A 129 62.22 -30.16 -25.15
C ARG A 129 63.17 -29.77 -26.30
N ASN A 130 64.41 -29.41 -25.96
CA ASN A 130 65.46 -29.26 -26.97
C ASN A 130 66.82 -29.58 -26.36
N GLY A 131 67.35 -30.73 -26.75
CA GLY A 131 68.68 -31.22 -26.37
C GLY A 131 69.80 -30.39 -26.99
N ARG A 132 70.12 -29.24 -26.41
CA ARG A 132 71.48 -28.69 -26.50
C ARG A 132 72.22 -29.05 -25.24
N ARG A 133 72.86 -30.24 -25.29
CA ARG A 133 73.95 -30.61 -24.39
C ARG A 133 74.87 -29.39 -24.29
N LYS A 134 75.12 -28.90 -23.07
CA LYS A 134 76.26 -28.02 -22.83
C LYS A 134 77.49 -28.85 -23.21
N LYS A 135 78.03 -28.65 -24.41
CA LYS A 135 79.39 -29.08 -24.72
C LYS A 135 80.27 -28.36 -23.71
N GLY A 136 80.88 -29.12 -22.81
CA GLY A 136 81.92 -28.59 -21.94
C GLY A 136 82.91 -27.83 -22.80
N VAL A 137 83.17 -26.58 -22.42
CA VAL A 137 84.29 -25.84 -22.97
C VAL A 137 85.54 -26.57 -22.46
N GLN A 138 86.08 -27.47 -23.28
CA GLN A 138 87.44 -27.95 -23.09
C GLN A 138 88.35 -26.79 -23.50
N THR A 139 88.92 -26.11 -22.51
CA THR A 139 90.07 -25.23 -22.74
C THR A 139 91.26 -26.10 -23.15
N PRO A 140 91.91 -25.84 -24.29
CA PRO A 140 93.12 -26.58 -24.66
C PRO A 140 94.26 -26.26 -23.68
N ILE A 141 95.02 -27.28 -23.32
CA ILE A 141 96.24 -27.16 -22.50
C ILE A 141 97.31 -26.46 -23.35
N PRO A 142 97.89 -25.33 -22.90
CA PRO A 142 98.94 -24.65 -23.66
C PRO A 142 100.21 -25.50 -23.69
N ARG A 143 100.73 -25.78 -24.88
CA ARG A 143 102.11 -26.27 -25.04
C ARG A 143 103.03 -25.06 -25.08
N TYR A 144 103.93 -24.98 -24.12
CA TYR A 144 105.11 -24.11 -24.19
C TYR A 144 106.12 -24.77 -25.12
N VAL A 145 106.72 -23.96 -26.00
CA VAL A 145 107.92 -24.29 -26.79
C VAL A 145 109.12 -23.72 -26.05
#